data_AF-A0AAN6DDQ0-F1
#
_entry.id   AF-A0AAN6DDQ0-F1
#
_cell.length_a   1.000
_cell.length_b   1.000
_cell.length_c   1.000
_cell.angle_alpha   90.00
_cell.angle_beta   90.00
_cell.angle_gamma   90.00
#
_symmetry.space_group_name_H-M   'P 1'
#
loop_
_entity.id
_entity.type
_entity.pdbx_description
1 polymer ?
#
loop_
_entity_poly.entity_id
_entity_poly.type
_entity_poly.pdbx_seq_one_letter_code
_entity_poly.pdbx_strand_id
1 'polypeptide(L)'
;MVVIQTVSNRDVVVRAKPVTVEGFQKYGGLLACDLQLANAPQSSANQGTAIKLMKMAPVVNNYAAAPSHKPATANWNIFRSSPPKHLLAQVDGVTKYTAKVLERHPYTTQTFVPMGRSRDDNHAYLVIVAPDKDGLPDYERTEAFIFKGDQSVTYGVGTWHAPMVVLGDTYLDFAVLVHENGVEHEDCEEVVYRGMTIELH
;
A
#
# COMPACT_ATOMS: atom_id res chain seq x y z
N MET A 1 8.48 -0.83 -14.49
CA MET A 1 7.93 -2.06 -13.91
C MET A 1 8.48 -3.23 -14.68
N VAL A 2 9.04 -4.22 -13.99
CA VAL A 2 9.55 -5.45 -14.61
C VAL A 2 9.06 -6.65 -13.81
N VAL A 3 8.49 -7.65 -14.49
CA VAL A 3 8.18 -8.94 -13.87
C VAL A 3 9.49 -9.72 -13.68
N ILE A 4 9.90 -9.88 -12.44
CA ILE A 4 11.13 -10.60 -12.09
C ILE A 4 10.90 -12.10 -11.91
N GLN A 5 9.65 -12.50 -11.62
CA GLN A 5 9.30 -13.91 -11.47
C GLN A 5 7.81 -14.19 -11.66
N THR A 6 7.49 -15.40 -12.13
CA THR A 6 6.16 -15.99 -12.06
C THR A 6 6.19 -17.24 -11.18
N VAL A 7 5.33 -17.31 -10.18
CA VAL A 7 5.27 -18.37 -9.17
C VAL A 7 3.95 -19.13 -9.29
N SER A 8 4.03 -20.44 -9.51
CA SER A 8 2.88 -21.33 -9.36
C SER A 8 2.67 -21.66 -7.88
N ASN A 9 2.05 -20.75 -7.14
CA ASN A 9 1.81 -20.87 -5.71
C ASN A 9 0.72 -21.90 -5.38
N ARG A 10 0.73 -22.37 -4.13
CA ARG A 10 -0.42 -23.07 -3.53
C ARG A 10 -1.53 -22.07 -3.20
N ASP A 11 -2.75 -22.58 -3.04
CA ASP A 11 -3.88 -21.76 -2.62
C ASP A 11 -3.62 -21.23 -1.20
N VAL A 12 -3.60 -19.91 -1.07
CA VAL A 12 -3.50 -19.19 0.21
C VAL A 12 -4.76 -18.37 0.38
N VAL A 13 -5.34 -18.43 1.59
CA VAL A 13 -6.48 -17.61 1.98
C VAL A 13 -6.05 -16.67 3.11
N VAL A 14 -6.16 -15.37 2.86
CA VAL A 14 -5.82 -14.31 3.81
C VAL A 14 -7.11 -13.59 4.20
N ARG A 15 -7.37 -13.45 5.50
CA ARG A 15 -8.50 -12.64 5.98
C ARG A 15 -8.06 -11.20 6.13
N ALA A 16 -8.73 -10.30 5.44
CA ALA A 16 -8.50 -8.87 5.60
C ALA A 16 -8.99 -8.42 6.99
N LYS A 17 -8.25 -7.48 7.60
CA LYS A 17 -8.56 -6.90 8.91
C LYS A 17 -8.45 -5.38 8.86
N PRO A 18 -9.14 -4.61 9.72
CA PRO A 18 -8.90 -3.17 9.80
C PRO A 18 -7.44 -2.87 10.09
N VAL A 19 -6.91 -1.80 9.47
CA VAL A 19 -5.53 -1.37 9.73
C VAL A 19 -5.36 -0.82 11.15
N THR A 20 -4.22 -1.14 11.78
CA THR A 20 -3.74 -0.52 13.02
C THR A 20 -2.30 -0.06 12.83
N VAL A 21 -1.84 0.88 13.68
CA VAL A 21 -0.45 1.37 13.64
C VAL A 21 0.52 0.21 13.89
N GLU A 22 0.28 -0.59 14.93
CA GLU A 22 1.15 -1.70 15.32
C GLU A 22 1.16 -2.83 14.30
N GLY A 23 0.02 -3.06 13.64
CA GLY A 23 -0.13 -4.09 12.62
C GLY A 23 0.63 -3.76 11.34
N PHE A 24 0.74 -2.47 10.99
CA PHE A 24 1.34 -2.03 9.74
C PHE A 24 2.80 -1.57 9.86
N GLN A 25 3.28 -1.21 11.07
CA GLN A 25 4.59 -0.57 11.28
C GLN A 25 5.81 -1.28 10.66
N LYS A 26 5.74 -2.60 10.47
CA LYS A 26 6.83 -3.38 9.84
C LYS A 26 6.88 -3.27 8.31
N TYR A 27 5.80 -2.79 7.70
CA TYR A 27 5.64 -2.64 6.24
C TYR A 27 5.77 -1.19 5.79
N GLY A 28 5.78 -0.24 6.72
CA GLY A 28 5.90 1.19 6.42
C GLY A 28 5.20 2.07 7.44
N GLY A 29 4.59 3.15 6.96
CA GLY A 29 3.94 4.17 7.79
C GLY A 29 2.48 4.40 7.41
N LEU A 30 1.77 5.10 8.28
CA LEU A 30 0.38 5.51 8.07
C LEU A 30 0.27 7.02 8.25
N LEU A 31 -0.62 7.65 7.49
CA LEU A 31 -1.17 8.96 7.82
C LEU A 31 -2.66 8.76 8.14
N ALA A 32 -2.97 8.57 9.42
CA ALA A 32 -4.30 8.25 9.92
C ALA A 32 -4.51 8.93 11.28
N CYS A 33 -5.04 10.16 11.24
CA CYS A 33 -5.11 11.02 12.43
C CYS A 33 -5.78 10.33 13.62
N ASP A 34 -6.95 9.72 13.40
CA ASP A 34 -7.71 9.01 14.45
C ASP A 34 -6.94 7.87 15.11
N LEU A 35 -6.10 7.17 14.35
CA LEU A 35 -5.31 6.05 14.86
C LEU A 35 -4.07 6.52 15.63
N GLN A 36 -3.58 7.72 15.33
CA GLN A 36 -2.26 8.19 15.77
C GLN A 36 -2.32 9.31 16.82
N LEU A 37 -3.39 10.12 16.84
CA LEU A 37 -3.49 11.35 17.63
C LEU A 37 -3.20 11.16 19.12
N ALA A 38 -3.66 10.05 19.71
CA ALA A 38 -3.51 9.80 21.14
C ALA A 38 -2.05 9.52 21.56
N ASN A 39 -1.25 8.91 20.69
CA ASN A 39 0.06 8.33 21.05
C ASN A 39 1.23 8.94 20.27
N ALA A 40 0.96 9.71 19.21
CA ALA A 40 1.98 10.28 18.36
C ALA A 40 2.66 11.51 18.99
N PRO A 41 3.96 11.71 18.74
CA PRO A 41 4.61 12.98 19.01
C PRO A 41 3.88 14.13 18.29
N GLN A 42 3.45 15.13 19.06
CA GLN A 42 2.60 16.21 18.55
C GLN A 42 2.99 17.58 19.10
N SER A 43 2.69 18.63 18.34
CA SER A 43 2.83 20.02 18.75
C SER A 43 1.59 20.83 18.37
N SER A 44 1.28 21.88 19.13
CA SER A 44 0.28 22.87 18.74
C SER A 44 0.79 23.70 17.55
N ALA A 45 -0.11 24.04 16.63
CA ALA A 45 0.13 24.89 15.46
C ALA A 45 -1.05 25.85 15.25
N ASN A 46 -0.90 26.80 14.33
CA ASN A 46 -1.94 27.76 13.94
C ASN A 46 -2.58 28.47 15.16
N GLN A 47 -1.75 29.00 16.05
CA GLN A 47 -2.18 29.70 17.26
C GLN A 47 -3.17 28.89 18.14
N GLY A 48 -2.99 27.56 18.21
CA GLY A 48 -3.83 26.68 19.03
C GLY A 48 -5.00 26.02 18.29
N THR A 49 -5.17 26.29 17.01
CA THR A 49 -6.28 25.73 16.20
C THR A 49 -5.91 24.46 15.44
N ALA A 50 -4.64 24.04 15.46
CA ALA A 50 -4.19 22.83 14.80
C ALA A 50 -3.27 21.99 15.68
N ILE A 51 -3.36 20.68 15.51
CA ILE A 51 -2.45 19.70 16.09
C ILE A 51 -1.57 19.16 14.96
N LYS A 52 -0.25 19.31 15.09
CA LYS A 52 0.73 18.76 14.15
C LYS A 52 1.24 17.43 14.68
N LEU A 53 0.85 16.32 14.05
CA LEU A 53 1.48 15.02 14.27
C LEU A 53 2.82 14.96 13.53
N MET A 54 3.90 14.64 14.24
CA MET A 54 5.26 14.78 13.71
C MET A 54 5.81 13.47 13.19
N LYS A 55 6.25 13.45 11.92
CA LYS A 55 6.99 12.33 11.29
C LYS A 55 6.18 11.01 11.26
N MET A 56 4.91 11.08 10.87
CA MET A 56 3.99 9.92 10.87
C MET A 56 4.30 8.86 9.82
N ALA A 57 4.86 9.25 8.68
CA ALA A 57 5.31 8.33 7.64
C ALA A 57 6.65 8.80 7.06
N PRO A 58 7.56 7.86 6.72
CA PRO A 58 8.85 8.20 6.13
C PRO A 58 8.72 8.57 4.65
N VAL A 59 9.61 9.43 4.17
CA VAL A 59 9.80 9.71 2.74
C VAL A 59 11.28 9.45 2.43
N VAL A 60 11.57 8.36 1.73
CA VAL A 60 12.95 7.86 1.53
C VAL A 60 13.28 7.75 0.04
N ASN A 61 14.49 8.17 -0.31
CA ASN A 61 15.08 8.08 -1.65
C ASN A 61 16.48 7.46 -1.53
N ASN A 62 16.61 6.21 -1.97
CA ASN A 62 17.84 5.43 -1.95
C ASN A 62 18.41 5.19 -3.37
N TYR A 63 17.97 5.92 -4.39
CA TYR A 63 18.43 5.72 -5.78
C TYR A 63 19.94 5.97 -5.98
N ALA A 64 20.62 6.63 -5.04
CA ALA A 64 22.08 6.70 -5.05
C ALA A 64 22.74 5.31 -4.98
N ALA A 65 22.05 4.32 -4.41
CA ALA A 65 22.48 2.92 -4.34
C ALA A 65 21.98 2.06 -5.53
N ALA A 66 21.23 2.64 -6.48
CA ALA A 66 20.74 1.92 -7.64
C ALA A 66 21.86 1.69 -8.68
N PRO A 67 21.92 0.53 -9.36
CA PRO A 67 22.98 0.18 -10.32
C PRO A 67 23.21 1.17 -11.45
N SER A 68 22.17 1.84 -11.93
CA SER A 68 22.25 2.83 -13.01
C SER A 68 22.95 4.11 -12.59
N HIS A 69 23.04 4.38 -11.28
CA HIS A 69 23.44 5.65 -10.69
C HIS A 69 22.65 6.86 -11.21
N LYS A 70 21.50 6.63 -11.86
CA LYS A 70 20.65 7.69 -12.37
C LYS A 70 19.89 8.33 -11.20
N PRO A 71 19.96 9.66 -11.03
CA PRO A 71 19.25 10.33 -9.95
C PRO A 71 17.74 10.19 -10.15
N ALA A 72 17.02 9.97 -9.05
CA ALA A 72 15.56 10.00 -9.02
C ALA A 72 15.02 11.40 -8.71
N THR A 73 13.80 11.66 -9.16
CA THR A 73 13.01 12.84 -8.79
C THR A 73 11.87 12.44 -7.86
N ALA A 74 11.52 13.32 -6.92
CA ALA A 74 10.31 13.16 -6.12
C ALA A 74 9.09 13.57 -6.97
N ASN A 75 8.17 12.65 -7.17
CA ASN A 75 7.02 12.84 -8.06
C ASN A 75 5.72 12.75 -7.26
N TRP A 76 4.83 13.72 -7.46
CA TRP A 76 3.43 13.59 -7.13
C TRP A 76 2.67 13.13 -8.38
N ASN A 77 2.07 11.96 -8.29
CA ASN A 77 1.20 11.39 -9.31
C ASN A 77 -0.26 11.41 -8.84
N ILE A 78 -1.20 11.31 -9.77
CA ILE A 78 -2.62 11.10 -9.47
C ILE A 78 -3.06 9.76 -10.04
N PHE A 79 -3.70 8.94 -9.21
CA PHE A 79 -4.22 7.64 -9.60
C PHE A 79 -5.74 7.65 -9.45
N ARG A 80 -6.47 7.52 -10.56
CA ARG A 80 -7.90 7.20 -10.52
C ARG A 80 -8.06 5.68 -10.57
N SER A 81 -8.28 5.07 -9.42
CA SER A 81 -8.35 3.61 -9.30
C SER A 81 -9.81 3.16 -9.23
N SER A 82 -10.19 2.22 -10.09
CA SER A 82 -11.55 1.64 -10.09
C SER A 82 -11.56 0.30 -9.36
N PRO A 83 -12.69 -0.10 -8.74
CA PRO A 83 -12.81 -1.42 -8.12
C PRO A 83 -12.52 -2.53 -9.15
N PRO A 84 -11.63 -3.50 -8.86
CA PRO A 84 -11.28 -4.56 -9.80
C PRO A 84 -12.35 -5.65 -9.83
N LYS A 85 -13.54 -5.33 -10.35
CA LYS A 85 -14.74 -6.19 -10.34
C LYS A 85 -14.50 -7.59 -10.92
N HIS A 86 -13.57 -7.73 -11.87
CA HIS A 86 -13.20 -9.02 -12.48
C HIS A 86 -12.35 -9.93 -11.58
N LEU A 87 -11.81 -9.40 -10.48
CA LEU A 87 -11.08 -10.16 -9.45
C LEU A 87 -11.86 -10.29 -8.15
N LEU A 88 -13.04 -9.67 -8.08
CA LEU A 88 -13.95 -9.73 -6.93
C LEU A 88 -15.07 -10.74 -7.20
N ALA A 89 -15.31 -11.62 -6.23
CA ALA A 89 -16.40 -12.57 -6.27
C ALA A 89 -17.14 -12.58 -4.93
N GLN A 90 -18.45 -12.79 -4.97
CA GLN A 90 -19.25 -13.08 -3.77
C GLN A 90 -19.43 -14.59 -3.69
N VAL A 91 -18.93 -15.21 -2.61
CA VAL A 91 -19.01 -16.65 -2.38
C VAL A 91 -19.45 -16.87 -0.94
N ASP A 92 -20.58 -17.55 -0.76
CA ASP A 92 -21.17 -17.86 0.56
C ASP A 92 -21.35 -16.63 1.47
N GLY A 93 -21.70 -15.48 0.87
CA GLY A 93 -21.91 -14.21 1.59
C GLY A 93 -20.63 -13.45 1.94
N VAL A 94 -19.46 -13.93 1.52
CA VAL A 94 -18.16 -13.29 1.74
C VAL A 94 -17.63 -12.73 0.41
N THR A 95 -17.21 -11.47 0.40
CA THR A 95 -16.48 -10.92 -0.75
C THR A 95 -15.06 -11.47 -0.76
N LYS A 96 -14.63 -11.99 -1.92
CA LYS A 96 -13.29 -12.53 -2.13
C LYS A 96 -12.60 -11.76 -3.25
N TYR A 97 -11.39 -11.26 -2.98
CA TYR A 97 -10.49 -10.68 -3.97
C TYR A 97 -9.39 -11.67 -4.34
N THR A 98 -9.13 -11.86 -5.64
CA THR A 98 -8.02 -12.70 -6.12
C THR A 98 -6.80 -11.83 -6.41
N ALA A 99 -5.84 -11.79 -5.49
CA ALA A 99 -4.56 -11.12 -5.68
C ALA A 99 -3.64 -11.96 -6.56
N LYS A 100 -3.11 -11.39 -7.64
CA LYS A 100 -2.24 -12.10 -8.60
C LYS A 100 -0.85 -11.51 -8.73
N VAL A 101 -0.61 -10.34 -8.17
CA VAL A 101 0.67 -9.63 -8.28
C VAL A 101 1.02 -9.06 -6.93
N LEU A 102 2.29 -9.20 -6.54
CA LEU A 102 2.92 -8.36 -5.54
C LEU A 102 4.08 -7.64 -6.21
N GLU A 103 4.20 -6.35 -5.95
CA GLU A 103 5.21 -5.46 -6.47
C GLU A 103 6.00 -4.82 -5.33
N ARG A 104 7.18 -4.28 -5.63
CA ARG A 104 7.95 -3.45 -4.71
C ARG A 104 8.66 -2.34 -5.44
N HIS A 105 8.96 -1.28 -4.69
CA HIS A 105 9.85 -0.18 -5.10
C HIS A 105 11.17 -0.32 -4.33
N PRO A 106 12.24 -0.89 -4.93
CA PRO A 106 13.45 -1.28 -4.19
C PRO A 106 14.20 -0.11 -3.54
N TYR A 107 14.06 1.11 -4.08
CA TYR A 107 14.87 2.27 -3.67
C TYR A 107 14.05 3.43 -3.10
N THR A 108 12.74 3.29 -2.89
CA THR A 108 11.92 4.39 -2.36
C THR A 108 10.71 3.92 -1.58
N THR A 109 10.23 4.78 -0.68
CA THR A 109 8.88 4.68 -0.14
C THR A 109 7.86 5.11 -1.19
N GLN A 110 6.68 4.50 -1.18
CA GLN A 110 5.55 4.93 -2.00
C GLN A 110 4.35 5.22 -1.10
N THR A 111 3.76 6.41 -1.22
CA THR A 111 2.63 6.85 -0.40
C THR A 111 1.39 7.04 -1.25
N PHE A 112 0.25 6.52 -0.81
CA PHE A 112 -1.06 6.77 -1.40
C PHE A 112 -1.94 7.52 -0.40
N VAL A 113 -2.36 8.73 -0.77
CA VAL A 113 -3.28 9.55 0.00
C VAL A 113 -4.65 9.54 -0.69
N PRO A 114 -5.69 8.92 -0.11
CA PRO A 114 -7.02 8.92 -0.70
C PRO A 114 -7.58 10.34 -0.76
N MET A 115 -8.25 10.68 -1.87
CA MET A 115 -8.84 11.99 -2.10
C MET A 115 -10.35 11.87 -2.28
N GLY A 116 -11.09 12.72 -1.56
CA GLY A 116 -12.53 12.91 -1.77
C GLY A 116 -13.44 11.79 -1.25
N ARG A 117 -12.95 10.87 -0.40
CA ARG A 117 -13.80 9.90 0.32
C ARG A 117 -14.16 10.39 1.70
N SER A 118 -15.36 10.02 2.15
CA SER A 118 -15.80 10.29 3.51
C SER A 118 -14.97 9.50 4.52
N ARG A 119 -14.74 10.09 5.70
CA ARG A 119 -14.22 9.39 6.87
C ARG A 119 -15.13 8.25 7.35
N ASP A 120 -16.41 8.28 7.00
CA ASP A 120 -17.36 7.23 7.36
C ASP A 120 -17.33 6.02 6.40
N ASP A 121 -16.57 6.13 5.31
CA ASP A 121 -16.31 5.02 4.43
C ASP A 121 -15.28 4.07 5.06
N ASN A 122 -15.80 3.02 5.71
CA ASN A 122 -14.99 2.05 6.43
C ASN A 122 -14.34 0.98 5.54
N HIS A 123 -14.67 0.95 4.24
CA HIS A 123 -14.18 -0.04 3.26
C HIS A 123 -13.81 0.68 1.96
N ALA A 124 -12.86 1.61 2.03
CA ALA A 124 -12.49 2.43 0.87
C ALA A 124 -11.55 1.69 -0.08
N TYR A 125 -10.53 1.02 0.47
CA TYR A 125 -9.55 0.27 -0.30
C TYR A 125 -8.86 -0.79 0.55
N LEU A 126 -8.21 -1.73 -0.12
CA LEU A 126 -7.49 -2.86 0.47
C LEU A 126 -6.00 -2.70 0.21
N VAL A 127 -5.21 -2.88 1.25
CA VAL A 127 -3.74 -2.94 1.22
C VAL A 127 -3.32 -4.37 1.51
N ILE A 128 -2.53 -4.96 0.62
CA ILE A 128 -2.00 -6.32 0.78
C ILE A 128 -0.49 -6.23 0.77
N VAL A 129 0.15 -6.83 1.74
CA VAL A 129 1.61 -6.77 1.93
C VAL A 129 2.17 -8.14 2.28
N ALA A 130 3.43 -8.36 1.93
CA ALA A 130 4.15 -9.57 2.31
C ALA A 130 5.56 -9.20 2.81
N PRO A 131 6.11 -9.97 3.77
CA PRO A 131 7.53 -9.83 4.10
C PRO A 131 8.39 -10.33 2.94
N ASP A 132 9.62 -9.85 2.87
CA ASP A 132 10.62 -10.37 1.95
C ASP A 132 11.19 -11.71 2.46
N LYS A 133 11.43 -12.63 1.53
CA LYS A 133 12.13 -13.90 1.73
C LYS A 133 13.04 -14.12 0.53
N ASP A 134 14.34 -13.93 0.76
CA ASP A 134 15.41 -14.12 -0.23
C ASP A 134 15.20 -13.30 -1.51
N GLY A 135 14.71 -12.06 -1.37
CA GLY A 135 14.50 -11.14 -2.49
C GLY A 135 13.17 -11.31 -3.21
N LEU A 136 12.26 -12.15 -2.69
CA LEU A 136 10.92 -12.41 -3.21
C LEU A 136 9.86 -12.23 -2.12
N PRO A 137 8.57 -12.06 -2.46
CA PRO A 137 7.52 -12.00 -1.46
C PRO A 137 7.27 -13.36 -0.81
N ASP A 138 7.28 -13.40 0.52
CA ASP A 138 6.80 -14.55 1.30
C ASP A 138 5.27 -14.58 1.30
N TYR A 139 4.70 -15.08 0.20
CA TYR A 139 3.25 -15.08 -0.04
C TYR A 139 2.46 -15.91 0.98
N GLU A 140 3.09 -16.85 1.69
CA GLU A 140 2.45 -17.62 2.77
C GLU A 140 2.24 -16.77 4.03
N ARG A 141 2.98 -15.66 4.16
CA ARG A 141 2.89 -14.70 5.27
C ARG A 141 2.27 -13.37 4.85
N THR A 142 1.55 -13.35 3.74
CA THR A 142 0.80 -12.18 3.29
C THR A 142 -0.22 -11.75 4.34
N GLU A 143 -0.29 -10.45 4.56
CA GLU A 143 -1.31 -9.80 5.37
C GLU A 143 -2.13 -8.84 4.52
N ALA A 144 -3.40 -8.70 4.87
CA ALA A 144 -4.34 -7.85 4.15
C ALA A 144 -5.05 -6.91 5.14
N PHE A 145 -5.10 -5.63 4.80
CA PHE A 145 -5.61 -4.56 5.65
C PHE A 145 -6.67 -3.75 4.92
N ILE A 146 -7.82 -3.57 5.57
CA ILE A 146 -8.90 -2.70 5.09
C ILE A 146 -8.61 -1.29 5.59
N PHE A 147 -8.58 -0.34 4.65
CA PHE A 147 -8.37 1.07 4.91
C PHE A 147 -9.65 1.87 4.70
N LYS A 148 -9.80 2.90 5.54
CA LYS A 148 -10.84 3.91 5.45
C LYS A 148 -10.47 5.03 4.47
N GLY A 149 -11.46 5.84 4.10
CA GLY A 149 -11.28 6.99 3.21
C GLY A 149 -10.37 8.11 3.75
N ASP A 150 -10.09 8.15 5.05
CA ASP A 150 -9.26 9.15 5.74
C ASP A 150 -7.89 8.60 6.19
N GLN A 151 -7.55 7.38 5.79
CA GLN A 151 -6.30 6.71 6.13
C GLN A 151 -5.43 6.63 4.89
N SER A 152 -4.19 7.09 4.98
CA SER A 152 -3.20 6.96 3.91
C SER A 152 -2.18 5.88 4.26
N VAL A 153 -1.69 5.17 3.24
CA VAL A 153 -0.63 4.17 3.37
C VAL A 153 0.68 4.71 2.80
N THR A 154 1.79 4.45 3.50
CA THR A 154 3.14 4.59 2.97
C THR A 154 3.84 3.24 3.05
N TYR A 155 4.12 2.62 1.90
CA TYR A 155 4.96 1.43 1.83
C TYR A 155 6.42 1.81 2.12
N GLY A 156 7.09 1.00 2.95
CA GLY A 156 8.52 1.12 3.18
C GLY A 156 9.33 0.77 1.94
N VAL A 157 10.58 1.22 1.89
CA VAL A 157 11.51 0.87 0.81
C VAL A 157 11.59 -0.65 0.65
N GLY A 158 11.38 -1.14 -0.58
CA GLY A 158 11.43 -2.56 -0.91
C GLY A 158 10.30 -3.43 -0.33
N THR A 159 9.30 -2.83 0.33
CA THR A 159 8.16 -3.60 0.87
C THR A 159 7.33 -4.18 -0.27
N TRP A 160 7.12 -5.50 -0.24
CA TRP A 160 6.22 -6.18 -1.17
C TRP A 160 4.76 -5.84 -0.85
N HIS A 161 4.02 -5.39 -1.85
CA HIS A 161 2.61 -5.04 -1.73
C HIS A 161 1.86 -5.32 -3.02
N ALA A 162 0.54 -5.50 -2.97
CA ALA A 162 -0.25 -5.61 -4.20
C ALA A 162 -0.47 -4.23 -4.83
N PRO A 163 -0.68 -4.16 -6.16
CA PRO A 163 -1.25 -2.97 -6.80
C PRO A 163 -2.54 -2.52 -6.08
N MET A 164 -2.81 -1.21 -6.08
CA MET A 164 -3.91 -0.61 -5.31
C MET A 164 -5.27 -1.26 -5.62
N VAL A 165 -5.98 -1.71 -4.58
CA VAL A 165 -7.29 -2.38 -4.69
C VAL A 165 -8.38 -1.49 -4.10
N VAL A 166 -9.14 -0.80 -4.95
CA VAL A 166 -10.30 0.01 -4.51
C VAL A 166 -11.50 -0.89 -4.23
N LEU A 167 -12.24 -0.55 -3.17
CA LEU A 167 -13.45 -1.24 -2.74
C LEU A 167 -14.70 -0.36 -2.98
N GLY A 168 -15.87 -0.98 -2.97
CA GLY A 168 -17.15 -0.32 -3.27
C GLY A 168 -17.45 -0.22 -4.76
N ASP A 169 -18.32 0.72 -5.13
CA ASP A 169 -18.92 0.78 -6.47
C ASP A 169 -18.36 1.87 -7.39
N THR A 170 -17.54 2.77 -6.86
CA THR A 170 -16.99 3.92 -7.59
C THR A 170 -15.47 3.97 -7.49
N TYR A 171 -14.85 4.79 -8.33
CA TYR A 171 -13.42 5.03 -8.28
C TYR A 171 -12.99 5.77 -7.01
N LEU A 172 -11.74 5.61 -6.65
CA LEU A 172 -11.04 6.40 -5.66
C LEU A 172 -9.82 7.05 -6.30
N ASP A 173 -9.74 8.37 -6.19
CA ASP A 173 -8.57 9.14 -6.61
C ASP A 173 -7.54 9.16 -5.48
N PHE A 174 -6.26 8.95 -5.80
CA PHE A 174 -5.16 9.05 -4.86
C PHE A 174 -4.14 10.07 -5.32
N ALA A 175 -3.65 10.90 -4.40
CA ALA A 175 -2.37 11.57 -4.58
C ALA A 175 -1.27 10.58 -4.18
N VAL A 176 -0.29 10.38 -5.07
CA VAL A 176 0.74 9.36 -4.91
C VAL A 176 2.12 10.01 -4.88
N LEU A 177 2.87 9.82 -3.80
CA LEU A 177 4.24 10.30 -3.68
C LEU A 177 5.23 9.14 -3.79
N VAL A 178 6.17 9.24 -4.73
CA VAL A 178 7.21 8.24 -4.99
C VAL A 178 8.44 8.92 -5.56
N HIS A 179 9.63 8.33 -5.38
CA HIS A 179 10.81 8.72 -6.16
C HIS A 179 11.01 7.76 -7.34
N GLU A 180 11.24 8.29 -8.52
CA GLU A 180 11.47 7.48 -9.72
C GLU A 180 12.65 8.06 -10.50
N ASN A 181 13.46 7.21 -11.10
CA ASN A 181 14.52 7.61 -12.00
C ASN A 181 14.21 7.24 -13.47
N GLY A 182 13.13 6.51 -13.74
CA GLY A 182 12.72 6.10 -15.08
C GLY A 182 13.49 4.89 -15.61
N VAL A 183 14.15 4.12 -14.75
CA VAL A 183 14.76 2.82 -15.09
C VAL A 183 13.84 1.72 -14.57
N GLU A 184 13.21 0.98 -15.49
CA GLU A 184 12.03 0.17 -15.18
C GLU A 184 12.17 -0.80 -14.02
N HIS A 185 13.31 -1.48 -13.90
CA HIS A 185 13.59 -2.48 -12.86
C HIS A 185 14.08 -1.86 -11.54
N GLU A 186 14.56 -0.62 -11.57
CA GLU A 186 14.93 0.11 -10.35
C GLU A 186 13.72 0.82 -9.76
N ASP A 187 12.80 1.25 -10.63
CA ASP A 187 11.56 1.89 -10.21
C ASP A 187 10.58 0.87 -9.62
N CYS A 188 10.35 -0.29 -10.26
CA CYS A 188 9.38 -1.27 -9.74
C CYS A 188 9.64 -2.70 -10.24
N GLU A 189 9.62 -3.65 -9.31
CA GLU A 189 9.74 -5.09 -9.57
C GLU A 189 8.45 -5.81 -9.20
N GLU A 190 8.01 -6.76 -10.04
CA GLU A 190 6.77 -7.52 -9.86
C GLU A 190 7.01 -9.03 -9.77
N VAL A 191 6.26 -9.70 -8.90
CA VAL A 191 6.10 -11.16 -8.88
C VAL A 191 4.65 -11.52 -9.16
N VAL A 192 4.45 -12.38 -10.17
CA VAL A 192 3.13 -12.84 -10.61
C VAL A 192 2.83 -14.21 -10.00
N TYR A 193 1.59 -14.39 -9.57
CA TYR A 193 1.07 -15.60 -8.92
C TYR A 193 -0.13 -16.16 -9.68
N ARG A 194 -0.44 -17.45 -9.50
CA ARG A 194 -1.69 -18.04 -9.99
C ARG A 194 -2.91 -17.36 -9.34
N GLY A 195 -2.80 -17.09 -8.05
CA GLY A 195 -3.77 -16.34 -7.27
C GLY A 195 -3.65 -16.60 -5.77
N MET A 196 -3.85 -15.56 -4.97
CA MET A 196 -4.07 -15.62 -3.53
C MET A 196 -5.46 -15.07 -3.25
N THR A 197 -6.21 -15.73 -2.37
CA THR A 197 -7.58 -15.31 -2.04
C THR A 197 -7.54 -14.42 -0.81
N ILE A 198 -8.06 -13.19 -0.94
CA ILE A 198 -8.27 -12.28 0.18
C ILE A 198 -9.75 -12.24 0.51
N GLU A 199 -10.13 -12.63 1.72
CA GLU A 199 -11.51 -12.56 2.20
C GLU A 199 -11.77 -11.23 2.89
N LEU A 200 -12.82 -10.53 2.47
CA LEU A 200 -13.34 -9.31 3.10
C LEU A 200 -14.60 -9.69 3.88
N HIS A 201 -14.53 -9.55 5.20
CA HIS A 201 -15.61 -9.85 6.15
C HIS A 201 -16.20 -8.55 6.69
#